data_AF-A0A6B9YMT0-F1
#
_entry.id   AF-A0A6B9YMT0-F1
#
_cell.length_a   1.000
_cell.length_b   1.000
_cell.length_c   1.000
_cell.angle_alpha   90.00
_cell.angle_beta   90.00
_cell.angle_gamma   90.00
#
_symmetry.space_group_name_H-M   'P 1'
#
loop_
_entity.id
_entity.type
_entity.pdbx_description
1 polymer ?
#
loop_
_entity_poly.entity_id
_entity_poly.type
_entity_poly.pdbx_seq_one_letter_code
_entity_poly.pdbx_strand_id
1 'polypeptide(L)'
;MKALRFSKTLIPAAVLALLLASGAPRLHGQEAAPVAAAQSGSEAVPATHETEKQEEHSDEEAFRHSAAVKALGAKFGLDAEQAATAFSVVNFAVLALAVLWFLFKSLPKVFRNRNTALEKHLVEARAASAEASSRLGSVEARLSKLDEQIASMRAQAEKDAQLEEQRMKASVEEEKQKILEAAEQEISAATSQARRQIQQYAADLAIDQAAKKLVVSAETDRILVQEFARRLGADVEGGRN
;
A
#
# COMPACT_ATOMS: atom_id res chain seq x y z
N MET A 1 -50.40 -16.91 16.48
CA MET A 1 -51.15 -18.04 15.91
C MET A 1 -50.33 -18.69 14.82
N LYS A 2 -50.30 -20.03 14.83
CA LYS A 2 -49.87 -20.99 13.80
C LYS A 2 -48.37 -21.15 13.51
N ALA A 3 -47.86 -22.22 14.14
CA ALA A 3 -46.78 -23.08 13.71
C ALA A 3 -47.05 -23.77 12.37
N LEU A 4 -45.99 -24.32 11.74
CA LEU A 4 -45.86 -25.58 10.96
C LEU A 4 -44.42 -25.59 10.37
N ARG A 5 -43.42 -26.34 10.91
CA ARG A 5 -42.98 -27.74 10.65
C ARG A 5 -42.41 -28.03 9.24
N PHE A 6 -41.43 -28.96 9.21
CA PHE A 6 -40.53 -29.47 8.14
C PHE A 6 -39.15 -28.78 8.10
N SER A 7 -37.99 -29.44 8.00
CA SER A 7 -37.56 -30.85 7.99
C SER A 7 -36.03 -30.88 8.16
N LYS A 8 -35.49 -31.99 8.67
CA LYS A 8 -34.08 -32.25 8.98
C LYS A 8 -33.15 -32.22 7.75
N THR A 9 -31.87 -31.97 8.07
CA THR A 9 -30.60 -32.23 7.34
C THR A 9 -29.98 -31.04 6.59
N LEU A 10 -28.83 -30.56 7.10
CA LEU A 10 -27.59 -30.20 6.37
C LEU A 10 -26.60 -29.41 7.28
N ILE A 11 -25.56 -30.13 7.76
CA ILE A 11 -24.12 -29.78 7.90
C ILE A 11 -23.69 -28.43 8.55
N PRO A 12 -22.68 -28.47 9.44
CA PRO A 12 -21.50 -27.65 9.17
C PRO A 12 -20.18 -28.44 9.19
N ALA A 13 -19.34 -28.03 8.26
CA ALA A 13 -17.90 -28.24 8.13
C ALA A 13 -17.14 -28.47 9.46
N ALA A 14 -16.57 -29.67 9.63
CA ALA A 14 -15.51 -29.92 10.63
C ALA A 14 -14.82 -31.30 10.46
N VAL A 15 -14.42 -31.74 9.25
CA VAL A 15 -13.59 -32.97 9.12
C VAL A 15 -12.45 -32.86 8.09
N LEU A 16 -12.38 -31.82 7.25
CA LEU A 16 -11.29 -31.67 6.29
C LEU A 16 -10.06 -30.93 6.88
N ALA A 17 -9.52 -31.42 7.99
CA ALA A 17 -8.26 -30.93 8.57
C ALA A 17 -7.47 -32.00 9.33
N LEU A 18 -7.66 -33.29 9.00
CA LEU A 18 -6.90 -34.39 9.64
C LEU A 18 -6.48 -35.44 8.61
N LEU A 19 -5.73 -35.03 7.58
CA LEU A 19 -5.10 -35.98 6.65
C LEU A 19 -3.84 -35.43 5.95
N LEU A 20 -3.07 -34.60 6.66
CA LEU A 20 -1.69 -34.23 6.30
C LEU A 20 -0.83 -34.17 7.58
N ALA A 21 -0.57 -35.32 8.19
CA ALA A 21 0.45 -35.44 9.22
C ALA A 21 0.86 -36.91 9.45
N SER A 22 1.43 -37.56 8.43
CA SER A 22 2.29 -38.73 8.64
C SER A 22 3.21 -38.94 7.44
N GLY A 23 4.50 -38.70 7.66
CA GLY A 23 5.56 -39.18 6.76
C GLY A 23 6.52 -38.11 6.26
N ALA A 24 7.47 -37.70 7.09
CA ALA A 24 8.77 -37.19 6.62
C ALA A 24 9.88 -37.71 7.54
N PRO A 25 11.07 -38.05 7.00
CA PRO A 25 12.16 -38.66 7.73
C PRO A 25 12.88 -37.60 8.58
N ARG A 26 13.44 -37.99 9.72
CA ARG A 26 14.37 -37.14 10.47
C ARG A 26 15.76 -37.77 10.49
N LEU A 27 16.68 -37.02 9.90
CA LEU A 27 18.13 -37.18 10.02
C LEU A 27 18.55 -37.08 11.49
N HIS A 28 19.56 -37.86 11.83
CA HIS A 28 20.20 -37.91 13.15
C HIS A 28 20.71 -36.54 13.58
N GLY A 29 20.32 -36.13 14.78
CA GLY A 29 20.90 -35.06 15.57
C GLY A 29 20.95 -35.51 17.02
N GLN A 30 22.16 -35.57 17.55
CA GLN A 30 22.60 -36.12 18.82
C GLN A 30 22.33 -35.19 20.00
N GLU A 31 21.86 -35.70 21.15
CA GLU A 31 22.30 -35.38 22.52
C GLU A 31 21.57 -36.29 23.55
N ALA A 32 22.18 -36.53 24.71
CA ALA A 32 21.98 -37.66 25.61
C ALA A 32 21.11 -37.42 26.86
N ALA A 33 20.41 -38.50 27.28
CA ALA A 33 20.16 -38.97 28.66
C ALA A 33 19.27 -38.13 29.64
N PRO A 34 18.93 -38.63 30.86
CA PRO A 34 17.77 -39.51 31.12
C PRO A 34 16.95 -39.08 32.37
N VAL A 35 15.68 -39.52 32.56
CA VAL A 35 15.11 -39.72 33.92
C VAL A 35 13.84 -40.58 33.95
N ALA A 36 13.74 -41.29 35.06
CA ALA A 36 12.78 -42.32 35.45
C ALA A 36 11.53 -41.78 36.19
N ALA A 37 10.70 -42.75 36.63
CA ALA A 37 9.57 -42.70 37.58
C ALA A 37 8.17 -42.55 36.93
N ALA A 38 7.31 -43.59 36.93
CA ALA A 38 6.50 -44.11 38.06
C ALA A 38 5.44 -43.06 38.50
N GLN A 39 4.15 -43.35 38.69
CA GLN A 39 3.40 -44.58 38.93
C GLN A 39 1.88 -44.29 38.91
N SER A 40 1.11 -45.29 38.50
CA SER A 40 -0.10 -45.84 39.14
C SER A 40 -1.32 -44.96 39.50
N GLY A 41 -2.47 -45.42 39.01
CA GLY A 41 -3.79 -45.22 39.62
C GLY A 41 -4.75 -46.30 39.13
N SER A 42 -5.01 -47.28 39.99
CA SER A 42 -5.72 -48.55 39.79
C SER A 42 -7.18 -48.47 40.20
N GLU A 43 -8.06 -49.29 39.61
CA GLU A 43 -9.27 -49.94 40.16
C GLU A 43 -10.04 -50.62 39.00
N ALA A 44 -10.67 -51.80 39.06
CA ALA A 44 -10.76 -52.89 40.02
C ALA A 44 -11.33 -54.12 39.24
N VAL A 45 -11.01 -55.32 39.73
CA VAL A 45 -11.34 -56.70 39.25
C VAL A 45 -12.69 -57.11 39.92
N PRO A 46 -13.57 -58.05 39.44
CA PRO A 46 -13.18 -59.44 39.21
C PRO A 46 -13.94 -60.39 38.23
N ALA A 47 -13.23 -61.49 37.94
CA ALA A 47 -13.65 -62.85 37.57
C ALA A 47 -14.43 -63.03 36.23
N THR A 48 -14.13 -63.99 35.35
CA THR A 48 -13.78 -65.40 35.61
C THR A 48 -13.31 -66.07 34.29
N HIS A 49 -12.53 -67.14 34.43
CA HIS A 49 -12.23 -68.23 33.49
C HIS A 49 -11.13 -68.08 32.41
N GLU A 50 -10.03 -68.75 32.75
CA GLU A 50 -9.01 -69.38 31.90
C GLU A 50 -9.62 -70.25 30.80
N THR A 51 -9.01 -70.26 29.61
CA THR A 51 -8.52 -71.42 28.82
C THR A 51 -8.33 -70.95 27.37
N GLU A 52 -7.10 -70.85 26.90
CA GLU A 52 -6.36 -71.89 26.17
C GLU A 52 -6.57 -71.80 24.65
N LYS A 53 -5.49 -72.15 23.96
CA LYS A 53 -5.32 -72.12 22.50
C LYS A 53 -6.21 -73.17 21.83
N GLN A 54 -6.42 -72.99 20.52
CA GLN A 54 -7.25 -73.80 19.58
C GLN A 54 -8.71 -73.32 19.64
N GLU A 55 -9.35 -72.84 18.57
CA GLU A 55 -9.48 -73.39 17.22
C GLU A 55 -9.85 -72.25 16.23
N GLU A 56 -8.93 -71.82 15.35
CA GLU A 56 -9.22 -70.85 14.26
C GLU A 56 -9.48 -71.54 12.90
N HIS A 57 -9.72 -72.87 12.90
CA HIS A 57 -10.01 -73.66 11.71
C HIS A 57 -11.41 -74.29 11.71
N SER A 58 -12.39 -73.73 12.43
CA SER A 58 -13.76 -74.29 12.47
C SER A 58 -14.74 -73.60 11.50
N ASP A 59 -14.55 -72.31 11.23
CA ASP A 59 -15.53 -71.54 10.44
C ASP A 59 -15.41 -71.78 8.93
N GLU A 60 -14.21 -72.03 8.38
CA GLU A 60 -14.04 -72.39 6.97
C GLU A 60 -14.64 -73.77 6.64
N GLU A 61 -14.54 -74.74 7.56
CA GLU A 61 -15.07 -76.10 7.38
C GLU A 61 -16.60 -76.14 7.46
N ALA A 62 -17.22 -75.25 8.25
CA ALA A 62 -18.67 -75.11 8.37
C ALA A 62 -19.35 -74.62 7.08
N PHE A 63 -18.71 -73.70 6.33
CA PHE A 63 -19.21 -73.27 5.02
C PHE A 63 -19.07 -74.35 3.93
N ARG A 64 -18.01 -75.16 3.99
CA ARG A 64 -17.77 -76.28 3.06
C ARG A 64 -18.77 -77.43 3.21
N HIS A 65 -19.50 -77.49 4.34
CA HIS A 65 -20.45 -78.56 4.63
C HIS A 65 -21.91 -78.12 4.80
N SER A 66 -22.25 -76.89 4.42
CA SER A 66 -23.65 -76.44 4.47
C SER A 66 -24.57 -77.33 3.62
N ALA A 67 -25.81 -77.52 4.10
CA ALA A 67 -26.80 -78.40 3.48
C ALA A 67 -27.08 -78.06 1.99
N ALA A 68 -26.83 -76.82 1.58
CA ALA A 68 -26.93 -76.37 0.20
C ALA A 68 -25.81 -76.93 -0.70
N VAL A 69 -24.58 -77.05 -0.18
CA VAL A 69 -23.41 -77.59 -0.92
C VAL A 69 -23.50 -79.11 -1.03
N LYS A 70 -23.94 -79.80 0.04
CA LYS A 70 -24.15 -81.26 0.05
C LYS A 70 -25.31 -81.70 -0.85
N ALA A 71 -26.41 -80.93 -0.91
CA ALA A 71 -27.56 -81.25 -1.77
C ALA A 71 -27.27 -81.06 -3.27
N LEU A 72 -26.36 -80.15 -3.62
CA LEU A 72 -25.94 -79.93 -5.01
C LEU A 72 -24.93 -80.99 -5.49
N GLY A 73 -24.01 -81.42 -4.62
CA GLY A 73 -23.04 -82.48 -4.91
C GLY A 73 -23.67 -83.86 -5.10
N ALA A 74 -24.71 -84.19 -4.32
CA ALA A 74 -25.41 -85.48 -4.42
C ALA A 74 -26.14 -85.69 -5.75
N LYS A 75 -26.50 -84.62 -6.48
CA LYS A 75 -27.15 -84.74 -7.80
C LYS A 75 -26.17 -84.90 -8.98
N PHE A 76 -24.87 -84.64 -8.78
CA PHE A 76 -23.86 -84.67 -9.84
C PHE A 76 -22.73 -85.70 -9.62
N GLY A 77 -22.74 -86.46 -8.52
CA GLY A 77 -21.84 -87.61 -8.32
C GLY A 77 -20.36 -87.24 -8.17
N LEU A 78 -20.05 -86.14 -7.48
CA LEU A 78 -18.69 -85.64 -7.27
C LEU A 78 -18.43 -85.35 -5.78
N ASP A 79 -17.20 -85.60 -5.35
CA ASP A 79 -16.70 -85.54 -3.97
C ASP A 79 -16.87 -84.15 -3.33
N ALA A 80 -17.18 -84.10 -2.03
CA ALA A 80 -17.63 -82.89 -1.33
C ALA A 80 -16.60 -81.74 -1.36
N GLU A 81 -15.31 -82.08 -1.50
CA GLU A 81 -14.20 -81.12 -1.61
C GLU A 81 -14.15 -80.41 -2.99
N GLN A 82 -14.58 -81.08 -4.06
CA GLN A 82 -14.66 -80.51 -5.41
C GLN A 82 -15.88 -79.58 -5.56
N ALA A 83 -16.99 -79.88 -4.90
CA ALA A 83 -18.16 -79.00 -4.87
C ALA A 83 -17.88 -77.68 -4.12
N ALA A 84 -17.15 -77.74 -3.00
CA ALA A 84 -16.78 -76.55 -2.24
C ALA A 84 -15.80 -75.64 -3.00
N THR A 85 -14.79 -76.22 -3.66
CA THR A 85 -13.86 -75.45 -4.50
C THR A 85 -14.54 -74.85 -5.73
N ALA A 86 -15.42 -75.61 -6.40
CA ALA A 86 -16.23 -75.09 -7.51
C ALA A 86 -17.13 -73.93 -7.06
N PHE A 87 -17.78 -74.02 -5.89
CA PHE A 87 -18.61 -72.94 -5.36
C PHE A 87 -17.79 -71.68 -5.05
N SER A 88 -16.61 -71.82 -4.42
CA SER A 88 -15.71 -70.69 -4.16
C SER A 88 -15.20 -70.03 -5.44
N VAL A 89 -14.84 -70.83 -6.46
CA VAL A 89 -14.42 -70.32 -7.77
C VAL A 89 -15.55 -69.60 -8.47
N VAL A 90 -16.78 -70.15 -8.44
CA VAL A 90 -17.96 -69.50 -9.02
C VAL A 90 -18.28 -68.20 -8.29
N ASN A 91 -18.25 -68.18 -6.95
CA ASN A 91 -18.47 -66.96 -6.16
C ASN A 91 -17.42 -65.89 -6.46
N PHE A 92 -16.14 -66.28 -6.53
CA PHE A 92 -15.07 -65.37 -6.94
C PHE A 92 -15.25 -64.86 -8.36
N ALA A 93 -15.64 -65.73 -9.30
CA ALA A 93 -15.90 -65.32 -10.68
C ALA A 93 -17.07 -64.34 -10.78
N VAL A 94 -18.17 -64.55 -10.03
CA VAL A 94 -19.30 -63.62 -9.96
C VAL A 94 -18.87 -62.28 -9.38
N LEU A 95 -18.10 -62.28 -8.30
CA LEU A 95 -17.60 -61.04 -7.67
C LEU A 95 -16.61 -60.32 -8.59
N ALA A 96 -15.69 -61.04 -9.23
CA ALA A 96 -14.75 -60.50 -10.20
C ALA A 96 -15.47 -59.89 -11.41
N LEU A 97 -16.50 -60.56 -11.93
CA LEU A 97 -17.33 -60.02 -13.02
C LEU A 97 -18.09 -58.77 -12.59
N ALA A 98 -18.64 -58.74 -11.37
CA ALA A 98 -19.32 -57.56 -10.83
C ALA A 98 -18.36 -56.36 -10.70
N VAL A 99 -17.16 -56.59 -10.17
CA VAL A 99 -16.11 -55.56 -10.04
C VAL A 99 -15.65 -55.10 -11.43
N LEU A 100 -15.40 -56.03 -12.35
CA LEU A 100 -14.94 -55.73 -13.70
C LEU A 100 -15.98 -54.91 -14.46
N TRP A 101 -17.27 -55.26 -14.34
CA TRP A 101 -18.37 -54.49 -14.92
C TRP A 101 -18.43 -53.07 -14.36
N PHE A 102 -18.32 -52.90 -13.03
CA PHE A 102 -18.30 -51.59 -12.39
C PHE A 102 -17.09 -50.74 -12.82
N LEU A 103 -15.92 -51.36 -12.94
CA LEU A 103 -14.69 -50.72 -13.41
C LEU A 103 -14.84 -50.24 -14.86
N PHE A 104 -15.25 -51.11 -15.78
CA PHE A 104 -15.48 -50.72 -17.18
C PHE A 104 -16.52 -49.61 -17.32
N LYS A 105 -17.51 -49.55 -16.43
CA LYS A 105 -18.52 -48.48 -16.43
C LYS A 105 -17.97 -47.15 -15.88
N SER A 106 -17.12 -47.17 -14.85
CA SER A 106 -16.70 -45.97 -14.12
C SER A 106 -15.35 -45.37 -14.57
N LEU A 107 -14.36 -46.20 -14.91
CA LEU A 107 -13.02 -45.77 -15.35
C LEU A 107 -13.04 -44.77 -16.52
N PRO A 108 -13.72 -45.03 -17.65
CA PRO A 108 -13.71 -44.10 -18.78
C PRO A 108 -14.35 -42.75 -18.44
N LYS A 109 -15.32 -42.71 -17.51
CA LYS A 109 -15.92 -41.46 -17.05
C LYS A 109 -14.93 -40.61 -16.24
N VAL A 110 -14.15 -41.24 -15.36
CA VAL A 110 -13.16 -40.53 -14.52
C VAL A 110 -11.99 -40.01 -15.37
N PHE A 111 -11.45 -40.82 -16.28
CA PHE A 111 -10.37 -40.36 -17.16
C PHE A 111 -10.82 -39.24 -18.09
N ARG A 112 -12.02 -39.33 -18.68
CA ARG A 112 -12.56 -38.25 -19.51
C ARG A 112 -12.73 -36.95 -18.71
N ASN A 113 -13.29 -37.02 -17.51
CA ASN A 113 -13.46 -35.84 -16.65
C ASN A 113 -12.10 -35.20 -16.30
N ARG A 114 -11.09 -36.02 -15.99
CA ARG A 114 -9.72 -35.54 -15.71
C ARG A 114 -9.11 -34.89 -16.95
N ASN A 115 -9.25 -35.50 -18.14
CA ASN A 115 -8.72 -34.94 -19.37
C ASN A 115 -9.38 -33.59 -19.70
N THR A 116 -10.70 -33.50 -19.58
CA THR A 116 -11.43 -32.24 -19.80
C THR A 116 -11.05 -31.16 -18.79
N ALA A 117 -10.78 -31.54 -17.53
CA ALA A 117 -10.31 -30.61 -16.51
C ALA A 117 -8.89 -30.11 -16.84
N LEU A 118 -7.98 -31.00 -17.23
CA LEU A 118 -6.61 -30.64 -17.63
C LEU A 118 -6.60 -29.75 -18.87
N GLU A 119 -7.38 -30.07 -19.89
CA GLU A 119 -7.55 -29.23 -21.08
C GLU A 119 -8.07 -27.84 -20.70
N LYS A 120 -9.10 -27.77 -19.83
CA LYS A 120 -9.62 -26.49 -19.33
C LYS A 120 -8.55 -25.70 -18.57
N HIS A 121 -7.81 -26.34 -17.66
CA HIS A 121 -6.75 -25.68 -16.89
C HIS A 121 -5.61 -25.20 -17.77
N LEU A 122 -5.24 -25.94 -18.83
CA LEU A 122 -4.22 -25.50 -19.79
C LEU A 122 -4.70 -24.29 -20.61
N VAL A 123 -5.95 -24.29 -21.05
CA VAL A 123 -6.53 -23.13 -21.77
C VAL A 123 -6.60 -21.92 -20.84
N GLU A 124 -7.05 -22.10 -19.60
CA GLU A 124 -7.12 -21.05 -18.59
C GLU A 124 -5.73 -20.49 -18.24
N ALA A 125 -4.73 -21.36 -18.04
CA ALA A 125 -3.36 -20.94 -17.78
C ALA A 125 -2.74 -20.16 -18.95
N ARG A 126 -3.01 -20.59 -20.20
CA ARG A 126 -2.59 -19.86 -21.40
C ARG A 126 -3.30 -18.51 -21.51
N ALA A 127 -4.59 -18.45 -21.25
CA ALA A 127 -5.36 -17.21 -21.25
C ALA A 127 -4.85 -16.23 -20.19
N ALA A 128 -4.61 -16.72 -18.97
CA ALA A 128 -4.07 -15.92 -17.86
C ALA A 128 -2.65 -15.40 -18.19
N SER A 129 -1.82 -16.22 -18.83
CA SER A 129 -0.47 -15.82 -19.26
C SER A 129 -0.52 -14.77 -20.38
N ALA A 130 -1.40 -14.94 -21.37
CA ALA A 130 -1.60 -13.96 -22.44
C ALA A 130 -2.12 -12.62 -21.90
N GLU A 131 -3.06 -12.66 -20.94
CA GLU A 131 -3.56 -11.46 -20.26
C GLU A 131 -2.45 -10.78 -19.45
N ALA A 132 -1.65 -11.53 -18.70
CA ALA A 132 -0.51 -11.00 -17.95
C ALA A 132 0.52 -10.32 -18.87
N SER A 133 0.87 -10.95 -20.01
CA SER A 133 1.76 -10.36 -21.00
C SER A 133 1.18 -9.09 -21.64
N SER A 134 -0.13 -9.07 -21.93
CA SER A 134 -0.81 -7.88 -22.45
C SER A 134 -0.79 -6.73 -21.43
N ARG A 135 -1.08 -7.03 -20.16
CA ARG A 135 -1.02 -6.05 -19.07
C ARG A 135 0.39 -5.52 -18.89
N LEU A 136 1.41 -6.38 -18.93
CA LEU A 136 2.81 -5.98 -18.84
C LEU A 136 3.18 -5.01 -19.97
N GLY A 137 2.88 -5.35 -21.22
CA GLY A 137 3.12 -4.45 -22.36
C GLY A 137 2.39 -3.11 -22.24
N SER A 138 1.17 -3.11 -21.69
CA SER A 138 0.43 -1.87 -21.45
C SER A 138 1.06 -0.99 -20.36
N VAL A 139 1.65 -1.60 -19.34
CA VAL A 139 2.36 -0.88 -18.26
C VAL A 139 3.69 -0.35 -18.77
N GLU A 140 4.46 -1.15 -19.50
CA GLU A 140 5.71 -0.73 -20.14
C GLU A 140 5.49 0.46 -21.08
N ALA A 141 4.45 0.42 -21.93
CA ALA A 141 4.10 1.53 -22.80
C ALA A 141 3.66 2.80 -22.02
N ARG A 142 3.01 2.62 -20.87
CA ARG A 142 2.68 3.76 -19.99
C ARG A 142 3.92 4.32 -19.32
N LEU A 143 4.85 3.48 -18.89
CA LEU A 143 6.12 3.89 -18.29
C LEU A 143 6.98 4.65 -19.31
N SER A 144 7.13 4.14 -20.52
CA SER A 144 7.89 4.86 -21.58
C SER A 144 7.28 6.23 -21.88
N LYS A 145 5.95 6.32 -21.95
CA LYS A 145 5.24 7.59 -22.15
C LYS A 145 5.42 8.53 -20.96
N LEU A 146 5.52 8.02 -19.74
CA LEU A 146 5.80 8.85 -18.55
C LEU A 146 7.25 9.35 -18.58
N ASP A 147 8.21 8.53 -18.99
CA ASP A 147 9.61 8.95 -19.14
C ASP A 147 9.75 10.06 -20.18
N GLU A 148 9.08 9.94 -21.33
CA GLU A 148 9.01 11.00 -22.35
C GLU A 148 8.39 12.29 -21.80
N GLN A 149 7.29 12.18 -21.06
CA GLN A 149 6.64 13.34 -20.43
C GLN A 149 7.56 13.99 -19.40
N ILE A 150 8.24 13.21 -18.56
CA ILE A 150 9.20 13.73 -17.57
C ILE A 150 10.37 14.44 -18.27
N ALA A 151 10.92 13.86 -19.34
CA ALA A 151 11.97 14.49 -20.13
C ALA A 151 11.48 15.83 -20.72
N SER A 152 10.27 15.87 -21.27
CA SER A 152 9.67 17.09 -21.81
C SER A 152 9.42 18.16 -20.73
N MET A 153 8.93 17.77 -19.55
CA MET A 153 8.72 18.68 -18.43
C MET A 153 10.04 19.24 -17.91
N ARG A 154 11.09 18.42 -17.83
CA ARG A 154 12.43 18.89 -17.43
C ARG A 154 12.99 19.90 -18.43
N ALA A 155 12.90 19.60 -19.73
CA ALA A 155 13.36 20.51 -20.77
C ALA A 155 12.59 21.85 -20.78
N GLN A 156 11.26 21.80 -20.55
CA GLN A 156 10.44 23.00 -20.41
C GLN A 156 10.81 23.79 -19.15
N ALA A 157 10.92 23.13 -18.00
CA ALA A 157 11.31 23.77 -16.75
C ALA A 157 12.69 24.43 -16.82
N GLU A 158 13.66 23.81 -17.49
CA GLU A 158 14.98 24.40 -17.69
C GLU A 158 14.93 25.63 -18.60
N LYS A 159 14.15 25.57 -19.69
CA LYS A 159 13.93 26.72 -20.57
C LYS A 159 13.22 27.87 -19.85
N ASP A 160 12.18 27.57 -19.09
CA ASP A 160 11.41 28.56 -18.34
C ASP A 160 12.26 29.17 -17.22
N ALA A 161 13.10 28.37 -16.54
CA ALA A 161 14.05 28.87 -15.56
C ALA A 161 15.06 29.84 -16.18
N GLN A 162 15.61 29.54 -17.35
CA GLN A 162 16.53 30.43 -18.06
C GLN A 162 15.85 31.74 -18.49
N LEU A 163 14.61 31.67 -18.98
CA LEU A 163 13.85 32.86 -19.37
C LEU A 163 13.50 33.73 -18.16
N GLU A 164 13.08 33.10 -17.06
CA GLU A 164 12.75 33.80 -15.82
C GLU A 164 14.00 34.40 -15.18
N GLU A 165 15.15 33.72 -15.22
CA GLU A 165 16.42 34.29 -14.76
C GLU A 165 16.78 35.56 -15.54
N GLN A 166 16.62 35.55 -16.87
CA GLN A 166 16.86 36.74 -17.70
C GLN A 166 15.88 37.87 -17.37
N ARG A 167 14.59 37.54 -17.21
CA ARG A 167 13.56 38.51 -16.84
C ARG A 167 13.83 39.13 -15.47
N MET A 168 14.15 38.31 -14.47
CA MET A 168 14.50 38.77 -13.12
C MET A 168 15.74 39.64 -13.12
N LYS A 169 16.79 39.28 -13.86
CA LYS A 169 17.99 40.13 -13.99
C LYS A 169 17.67 41.48 -14.60
N ALA A 170 16.84 41.51 -15.65
CA ALA A 170 16.41 42.76 -16.27
C ALA A 170 15.61 43.63 -15.29
N SER A 171 14.61 43.05 -14.61
CA SER A 171 13.79 43.80 -13.64
C SER A 171 14.61 44.30 -12.45
N VAL A 172 15.59 43.51 -11.98
CA VAL A 172 16.48 43.91 -10.88
C VAL A 172 17.38 45.07 -11.31
N GLU A 173 17.90 45.07 -12.53
CA GLU A 173 18.72 46.20 -13.00
C GLU A 173 17.89 47.47 -13.21
N GLU A 174 16.67 47.36 -13.73
CA GLU A 174 15.72 48.48 -13.81
C GLU A 174 15.36 49.04 -12.43
N GLU A 175 15.06 48.16 -11.46
CA GLU A 175 14.74 48.56 -10.10
C GLU A 175 15.95 49.20 -9.40
N LYS A 176 17.14 48.66 -9.62
CA LYS A 176 18.40 49.25 -9.13
C LYS A 176 18.59 50.66 -9.68
N GLN A 177 18.40 50.88 -10.99
CA GLN A 177 18.51 52.20 -11.59
C GLN A 177 17.51 53.17 -10.97
N LYS A 178 16.25 52.75 -10.81
CA LYS A 178 15.21 53.56 -10.18
C LYS A 178 15.54 53.92 -8.73
N ILE A 179 16.10 52.99 -7.96
CA ILE A 179 16.53 53.24 -6.58
C ILE A 179 17.67 54.26 -6.56
N LEU A 180 18.65 54.14 -7.46
CA LEU A 180 19.75 55.10 -7.55
C LEU A 180 19.25 56.50 -7.90
N GLU A 181 18.38 56.63 -8.90
CA GLU A 181 17.77 57.91 -9.28
C GLU A 181 16.98 58.54 -8.13
N ALA A 182 16.17 57.73 -7.41
CA ALA A 182 15.42 58.20 -6.25
C ALA A 182 16.36 58.65 -5.11
N ALA A 183 17.41 57.89 -4.84
CA ALA A 183 18.40 58.23 -3.83
C ALA A 183 19.17 59.51 -4.19
N GLU A 184 19.57 59.69 -5.45
CA GLU A 184 20.21 60.93 -5.92
C GLU A 184 19.28 62.13 -5.77
N GLN A 185 18.01 61.99 -6.13
CA GLN A 185 17.00 63.04 -5.94
C GLN A 185 16.83 63.38 -4.45
N GLU A 186 16.72 62.36 -3.58
CA GLU A 186 16.58 62.56 -2.13
C GLU A 186 17.82 63.24 -1.53
N ILE A 187 19.02 62.81 -1.90
CA ILE A 187 20.28 63.43 -1.47
C ILE A 187 20.35 64.88 -1.93
N SER A 188 19.97 65.17 -3.17
CA SER A 188 19.99 66.54 -3.70
C SER A 188 19.00 67.45 -2.96
N ALA A 189 17.80 66.94 -2.67
CA ALA A 189 16.77 67.65 -1.93
C ALA A 189 17.23 67.92 -0.49
N ALA A 190 17.72 66.90 0.21
CA ALA A 190 18.26 67.00 1.57
C ALA A 190 19.46 67.96 1.63
N THR A 191 20.36 67.92 0.65
CA THR A 191 21.51 68.82 0.56
C THR A 191 21.06 70.27 0.38
N SER A 192 20.08 70.52 -0.50
CA SER A 192 19.52 71.85 -0.71
C SER A 192 18.83 72.39 0.55
N GLN A 193 18.17 71.51 1.31
CA GLN A 193 17.53 71.86 2.57
C GLN A 193 18.57 72.18 3.64
N ALA A 194 19.59 71.34 3.81
CA ALA A 194 20.68 71.57 4.75
C ALA A 194 21.42 72.89 4.46
N ARG A 195 21.69 73.18 3.18
CA ARG A 195 22.29 74.47 2.78
C ARG A 195 21.42 75.67 3.17
N ARG A 196 20.11 75.59 2.95
CA ARG A 196 19.15 76.64 3.35
C ARG A 196 19.12 76.82 4.87
N GLN A 197 19.13 75.74 5.63
CA GLN A 197 19.17 75.78 7.09
C GLN A 197 20.46 76.43 7.62
N ILE A 198 21.62 76.11 7.03
CA ILE A 198 22.90 76.75 7.39
C ILE A 198 22.88 78.24 7.06
N GLN A 199 22.35 78.63 5.90
CA GLN A 199 22.23 80.06 5.52
C GLN A 199 21.32 80.83 6.47
N GLN A 200 20.18 80.26 6.85
CA GLN A 200 19.26 80.86 7.82
C GLN A 200 19.94 81.02 9.18
N TYR A 201 20.59 79.98 9.69
CA TYR A 201 21.31 80.03 10.96
C TYR A 201 22.44 81.08 10.96
N ALA A 202 23.18 81.19 9.86
CA ALA A 202 24.21 82.21 9.70
C ALA A 202 23.64 83.64 9.65
N ALA A 203 22.49 83.84 8.98
CA ALA A 203 21.80 85.11 8.95
C ALA A 203 21.29 85.52 10.34
N ASP A 204 20.67 84.57 11.07
CA ASP A 204 20.21 84.80 12.44
C ASP A 204 21.38 85.17 13.36
N LEU A 205 22.50 84.46 13.27
CA LEU A 205 23.71 84.77 14.05
C LEU A 205 24.28 86.15 13.71
N ALA A 206 24.28 86.54 12.43
CA ALA A 206 24.73 87.86 12.00
C ALA A 206 23.82 88.97 12.52
N ILE A 207 22.50 88.77 12.49
CA ILE A 207 21.50 89.70 13.08
C ILE A 207 21.73 89.82 14.58
N ASP A 208 21.89 88.71 15.30
CA ASP A 208 22.17 88.69 16.74
C ASP A 208 23.47 89.45 17.10
N GLN A 209 24.53 89.27 16.30
CA GLN A 209 25.78 90.00 16.49
C GLN A 209 25.63 91.49 16.17
N ALA A 210 24.92 91.83 15.10
CA ALA A 210 24.64 93.22 14.74
C ALA A 210 23.81 93.92 15.84
N ALA A 211 22.76 93.27 16.34
CA ALA A 211 21.93 93.78 17.44
C ALA A 211 22.75 94.05 18.70
N LYS A 212 23.69 93.17 19.05
CA LYS A 212 24.62 93.36 20.19
C LYS A 212 25.60 94.52 19.98
N LYS A 213 25.97 94.83 18.73
CA LYS A 213 26.92 95.91 18.39
C LYS A 213 26.23 97.26 18.16
N LEU A 214 24.90 97.26 18.01
CA LEU A 214 24.12 98.46 17.72
C LEU A 214 23.97 99.30 19.00
N VAL A 215 24.73 100.38 19.08
CA VAL A 215 24.64 101.36 20.18
C VAL A 215 23.78 102.53 19.69
N VAL A 216 22.54 102.61 20.17
CA VAL A 216 21.62 103.70 19.81
C VAL A 216 22.01 104.96 20.59
N SER A 217 22.52 105.96 19.88
CA SER A 217 22.74 107.31 20.42
C SER A 217 21.57 108.23 20.07
N ALA A 218 21.33 109.26 20.89
CA ALA A 218 20.26 110.24 20.66
C ALA A 218 20.39 111.00 19.32
N GLU A 219 21.60 111.08 18.75
CA GLU A 219 21.85 111.65 17.44
C GLU A 219 21.43 110.70 16.30
N THR A 220 21.70 109.40 16.46
CA THR A 220 21.30 108.36 15.49
C THR A 220 19.77 108.29 15.37
N ASP A 221 19.05 108.36 16.50
CA ASP A 221 17.58 108.38 16.52
C ASP A 221 16.99 109.56 15.75
N ARG A 222 17.56 110.77 15.91
CA ARG A 222 17.09 111.96 15.19
C ARG A 222 17.27 111.84 13.69
N ILE A 223 18.38 111.25 13.24
CA ILE A 223 18.65 111.00 11.82
C ILE A 223 17.65 109.96 11.26
N LEU A 224 17.40 108.87 12.00
CA LEU A 224 16.44 107.84 11.58
C LEU A 224 15.02 108.39 11.46
N VAL A 225 14.58 109.24 12.40
CA VAL A 225 13.24 109.86 12.35
C VAL A 225 13.11 110.82 11.16
N GLN A 226 14.15 111.60 10.84
CA GLN A 226 14.14 112.48 9.66
C GLN A 226 14.13 111.68 8.34
N GLU A 227 14.92 110.62 8.24
CA GLU A 227 14.94 109.71 7.09
C GLU A 227 13.58 109.05 6.87
N PHE A 228 12.98 108.53 7.95
CA PHE A 228 11.66 107.90 7.91
C PHE A 228 10.58 108.90 7.48
N ALA A 229 10.59 110.12 8.05
CA ALA A 229 9.66 111.18 7.67
C ALA A 229 9.83 111.58 6.19
N ARG A 230 11.07 111.65 5.69
CA ARG A 230 11.34 111.92 4.26
C ARG A 230 10.82 110.80 3.36
N ARG A 231 11.01 109.54 3.74
CA ARG A 231 10.57 108.38 2.94
C ARG A 231 9.05 108.26 2.91
N LEU A 232 8.39 108.51 4.03
CA LEU A 232 6.92 108.57 4.10
C LEU A 232 6.34 109.72 3.27
N GLY A 233 7.03 110.87 3.25
CA GLY A 233 6.67 111.98 2.36
C GLY A 233 6.81 111.63 0.87
N ALA A 234 7.86 110.91 0.49
CA ALA A 234 8.10 110.49 -0.89
C ALA A 234 7.13 109.40 -1.40
N ASP A 235 6.77 108.42 -0.56
CA ASP A 235 5.81 107.36 -0.93
C ASP A 235 4.37 107.92 -1.11
N VAL A 236 4.02 108.98 -0.38
CA VAL A 236 2.72 109.68 -0.52
C VAL A 236 2.64 110.53 -1.80
N GLU A 237 3.77 111.02 -2.32
CA GLU A 237 3.83 111.65 -3.65
C GLU A 237 3.83 110.63 -4.79
N GLY A 238 4.43 109.45 -4.61
CA GLY A 238 4.50 108.38 -5.63
C GLY A 238 3.19 107.61 -5.87
N GLY A 239 2.25 107.61 -4.92
CA GLY A 239 0.94 106.93 -5.03
C GLY A 239 -0.18 107.74 -5.69
N ARG A 240 0.11 108.94 -6.20
CA ARG A 240 -0.85 109.81 -6.92
C ARG A 240 -0.56 109.82 -8.42
N ASN A 241 -0.65 108.65 -9.07
CA ASN A 241 -0.77 108.52 -10.53
C ASN A 241 -1.64 107.31 -10.86
#